data_AF-A0A520IJA6-F1
#
_entry.id   AF-A0A520IJA6-F1
#
_cell.length_a   1.000
_cell.length_b   1.000
_cell.length_c   1.000
_cell.angle_alpha   90.00
_cell.angle_beta   90.00
_cell.angle_gamma   90.00
#
_symmetry.space_group_name_H-M   'P 1'
#
loop_
_entity.id
_entity.type
_entity.pdbx_description
1 polymer ?
#
loop_
_entity_poly.entity_id
_entity_poly.type
_entity_poly.pdbx_seq_one_letter_code
_entity_poly.pdbx_strand_id
1 'polypeptide(L)'
;DKGFEVVASYPSLKNLPIIIGESDPEGCAACSEDMSPQNAYRNGTMYSSYTAASFARKYDLAQSRGVNLAGAVTWAFEFENQPWFRGFRDLATNGVDKPVLNVFRMFGMMPTNRVEVTSKLAYDYTRVRDESVRAEADINALASKDGKSAAVMVWHYHDDNVSAPDAPVSVQLKGIPGKTATVQHYRIDQQHSNSYEAWKKMGSPKAPTPSQIADLEKAGQLQQLSAPEQVRVTNGEATLSFALPRQGVSLLKVTWK
;
A
#
# COMPACT_ATOMS: atom_id res chain seq x y z
N ASP A 1 7.88 17.24 3.38
CA ASP A 1 9.09 17.67 4.11
C ASP A 1 9.00 19.10 4.60
N LYS A 2 8.96 20.10 3.70
CA LYS A 2 8.91 21.52 4.06
C LYS A 2 7.80 21.91 5.05
N GLY A 3 6.62 21.33 4.96
CA GLY A 3 5.55 21.56 5.96
C GLY A 3 5.96 21.15 7.38
N PHE A 4 6.64 20.01 7.55
CA PHE A 4 7.14 19.58 8.87
C PHE A 4 8.33 20.44 9.33
N GLU A 5 9.20 20.88 8.42
CA GLU A 5 10.29 21.82 8.73
C GLU A 5 9.74 23.14 9.30
N VAL A 6 8.69 23.69 8.69
CA VAL A 6 8.01 24.90 9.18
C VAL A 6 7.44 24.65 10.58
N VAL A 7 6.68 23.59 10.80
CA VAL A 7 6.11 23.28 12.13
C VAL A 7 7.21 23.08 13.18
N ALA A 8 8.29 22.37 12.84
CA ALA A 8 9.43 22.14 13.73
C ALA A 8 10.15 23.43 14.13
N SER A 9 10.11 24.48 13.30
CA SER A 9 10.72 25.79 13.58
C SER A 9 10.02 26.58 14.70
N TYR A 10 8.78 26.21 15.06
CA TYR A 10 8.02 26.83 16.14
C TYR A 10 7.95 25.90 17.37
N PRO A 11 8.69 26.18 18.47
CA PRO A 11 8.71 25.32 19.65
C PRO A 11 7.33 25.06 20.28
N SER A 12 6.40 26.02 20.16
CA SER A 12 5.02 25.90 20.65
C SER A 12 4.16 24.95 19.80
N LEU A 13 4.53 24.69 18.54
CA LEU A 13 3.75 23.87 17.61
C LEU A 13 4.33 22.48 17.41
N LYS A 14 5.66 22.29 17.53
CA LYS A 14 6.33 21.05 17.11
C LYS A 14 5.81 19.75 17.77
N ASN A 15 5.28 19.84 18.99
CA ASN A 15 4.76 18.70 19.75
C ASN A 15 3.24 18.49 19.56
N LEU A 16 2.54 19.45 18.95
CA LEU A 16 1.11 19.35 18.70
C LEU A 16 0.83 18.30 17.61
N PRO A 17 -0.29 17.56 17.70
CA PRO A 17 -0.71 16.64 16.65
C PRO A 17 -0.81 17.33 15.28
N ILE A 18 -0.08 16.81 14.30
CA ILE A 18 -0.16 17.23 12.90
C ILE A 18 -1.06 16.27 12.13
N ILE A 19 -2.04 16.83 11.43
CA ILE A 19 -2.89 16.10 10.47
C ILE A 19 -2.60 16.67 9.09
N ILE A 20 -2.16 15.84 8.16
CA ILE A 20 -2.04 16.22 6.75
C ILE A 20 -3.45 16.12 6.14
N GLY A 21 -4.07 17.26 5.85
CA GLY A 21 -5.46 17.35 5.40
C GLY A 21 -5.72 16.83 3.98
N GLU A 22 -4.70 16.80 3.14
CA GLU A 22 -4.71 16.22 1.79
C GLU A 22 -3.32 15.63 1.50
N SER A 23 -3.24 14.32 1.21
CA SER A 23 -1.98 13.59 1.18
C SER A 23 -1.94 12.57 0.04
N ASP A 24 -2.07 13.11 -1.15
CA ASP A 24 -2.30 12.39 -2.39
C ASP A 24 -1.16 12.63 -3.40
N PRO A 25 -1.04 11.83 -4.48
CA PRO A 25 0.07 11.95 -5.43
C PRO A 25 0.08 13.26 -6.23
N GLU A 26 -1.07 13.89 -6.40
CA GLU A 26 -1.27 15.08 -7.24
C GLU A 26 -2.51 15.88 -6.76
N GLY A 27 -2.95 16.93 -7.45
CA GLY A 27 -3.97 17.86 -6.93
C GLY A 27 -5.41 17.69 -7.43
N CYS A 28 -5.65 17.04 -8.57
CA CYS A 28 -6.98 16.98 -9.19
C CYS A 28 -7.58 15.57 -9.16
N ALA A 29 -8.42 15.32 -8.15
CA ALA A 29 -9.09 14.04 -7.97
C ALA A 29 -10.08 13.70 -9.09
N ALA A 30 -10.78 14.69 -9.63
CA ALA A 30 -11.79 14.52 -10.69
C ALA A 30 -11.24 14.71 -12.12
N CYS A 31 -9.92 14.76 -12.30
CA CYS A 31 -9.32 14.85 -13.63
C CYS A 31 -9.22 13.45 -14.26
N SER A 32 -10.08 13.20 -15.26
CA SER A 32 -10.17 11.94 -16.01
C SER A 32 -8.92 11.64 -16.83
N GLU A 33 -8.67 10.35 -17.07
CA GLU A 33 -7.66 9.90 -18.04
C GLU A 33 -7.97 10.32 -19.48
N ASP A 34 -9.22 10.64 -19.82
CA ASP A 34 -9.59 11.12 -21.17
C ASP A 34 -8.90 12.43 -21.55
N MET A 35 -8.71 13.31 -20.57
CA MET A 35 -8.04 14.61 -20.75
C MET A 35 -6.56 14.55 -20.39
N SER A 36 -6.17 13.55 -19.60
CA SER A 36 -4.83 13.40 -19.03
C SER A 36 -4.52 11.92 -18.90
N PRO A 37 -4.13 11.25 -20.01
CA PRO A 37 -3.94 9.80 -20.05
C PRO A 37 -3.04 9.24 -18.96
N GLN A 38 -2.09 10.05 -18.48
CA GLN A 38 -1.24 9.71 -17.34
C GLN A 38 -2.03 9.33 -16.08
N ASN A 39 -3.25 9.85 -15.86
CA ASN A 39 -4.05 9.56 -14.67
C ASN A 39 -4.56 8.11 -14.58
N ALA A 40 -4.43 7.32 -15.65
CA ALA A 40 -4.82 5.92 -15.68
C ALA A 40 -4.14 5.06 -14.60
N TYR A 41 -2.95 5.46 -14.11
CA TYR A 41 -2.26 4.75 -13.03
C TYR A 41 -3.12 4.59 -11.77
N ARG A 42 -4.07 5.51 -11.56
CA ARG A 42 -4.97 5.53 -10.40
C ARG A 42 -5.90 4.33 -10.37
N ASN A 43 -6.16 3.68 -11.50
CA ASN A 43 -7.05 2.52 -11.60
C ASN A 43 -6.40 1.22 -11.13
N GLY A 44 -5.09 1.08 -11.40
CA GLY A 44 -4.35 -0.15 -11.20
C GLY A 44 -3.52 -0.18 -9.91
N THR A 45 -2.54 -1.07 -9.90
CA THR A 45 -1.71 -1.37 -8.74
C THR A 45 -0.68 -0.30 -8.41
N MET A 46 -0.29 0.55 -9.37
CA MET A 46 0.65 1.65 -9.10
C MET A 46 0.15 2.60 -8.01
N TYR A 47 -1.15 2.92 -7.98
CA TYR A 47 -1.68 3.78 -6.93
C TYR A 47 -1.69 3.07 -5.56
N SER A 48 -1.90 1.76 -5.53
CA SER A 48 -1.77 0.95 -4.31
C SER A 48 -0.34 0.95 -3.77
N SER A 49 0.64 0.60 -4.59
CA SER A 49 2.04 0.54 -4.19
C SER A 49 2.59 1.92 -3.81
N TYR A 50 2.22 2.98 -4.53
CA TYR A 50 2.49 4.36 -4.14
C TYR A 50 1.93 4.68 -2.76
N THR A 51 0.67 4.31 -2.50
CA THR A 51 0.00 4.59 -1.23
C THR A 51 0.69 3.87 -0.07
N ALA A 52 1.05 2.60 -0.25
CA ALA A 52 1.81 1.84 0.74
C ALA A 52 3.18 2.49 1.01
N ALA A 53 3.93 2.80 -0.05
CA ALA A 53 5.26 3.35 0.04
C ALA A 53 5.28 4.77 0.65
N SER A 54 4.40 5.65 0.20
CA SER A 54 4.37 7.07 0.62
C SER A 54 3.92 7.20 2.08
N PHE A 55 2.91 6.45 2.52
CA PHE A 55 2.42 6.53 3.91
C PHE A 55 3.46 6.05 4.91
N ALA A 56 4.21 4.99 4.61
CA ALA A 56 5.32 4.54 5.45
C ALA A 56 6.35 5.66 5.69
N ARG A 57 6.67 6.43 4.64
CA ARG A 57 7.67 7.50 4.68
C ARG A 57 7.20 8.78 5.36
N LYS A 58 5.89 8.97 5.54
CA LYS A 58 5.37 10.07 6.36
C LYS A 58 5.84 9.92 7.81
N TYR A 59 5.88 8.70 8.34
CA TYR A 59 6.42 8.42 9.68
C TYR A 59 7.91 8.71 9.78
N ASP A 60 8.70 8.24 8.82
CA ASP A 60 10.15 8.48 8.78
C ASP A 60 10.47 9.98 8.70
N LEU A 61 9.73 10.69 7.85
CA LEU A 61 9.88 12.12 7.69
C LEU A 61 9.49 12.87 8.97
N ALA A 62 8.38 12.51 9.62
CA ALA A 62 7.97 13.12 10.88
C ALA A 62 9.00 12.88 11.99
N GLN A 63 9.52 11.66 12.08
CA GLN A 63 10.58 11.29 13.02
C GLN A 63 11.86 12.10 12.76
N SER A 64 12.29 12.23 11.50
CA SER A 64 13.48 13.00 11.12
C SER A 64 13.38 14.49 11.48
N ARG A 65 12.17 15.04 11.50
CA ARG A 65 11.89 16.43 11.85
C ARG A 65 11.55 16.63 13.33
N GLY A 66 11.43 15.55 14.10
CA GLY A 66 11.05 15.61 15.51
C GLY A 66 9.66 16.21 15.75
N VAL A 67 8.72 15.92 14.84
CA VAL A 67 7.33 16.41 14.92
C VAL A 67 6.33 15.28 15.16
N ASN A 68 5.19 15.62 15.73
CA ASN A 68 4.14 14.67 16.08
C ASN A 68 3.11 14.50 14.94
N LEU A 69 3.35 13.55 14.02
CA LEU A 69 2.35 13.18 13.01
C LEU A 69 1.25 12.31 13.62
N ALA A 70 0.02 12.82 13.62
CA ALA A 70 -1.16 12.09 14.10
C ALA A 70 -1.92 11.38 12.97
N GLY A 71 -1.84 11.88 11.74
CA GLY A 71 -2.51 11.23 10.62
C GLY A 71 -2.32 11.95 9.29
N ALA A 72 -2.70 11.26 8.22
CA ALA A 72 -2.74 11.80 6.88
C ALA A 72 -4.03 11.35 6.18
N VAL A 73 -4.77 12.30 5.65
CA VAL A 73 -6.02 12.08 4.92
C VAL A 73 -5.69 11.86 3.46
N THR A 74 -6.24 10.81 2.85
CA THR A 74 -6.33 10.72 1.38
C THR A 74 -7.60 11.43 0.94
N TRP A 75 -7.46 12.39 0.05
CA TRP A 75 -8.58 12.97 -0.70
C TRP A 75 -8.85 12.12 -1.94
N ALA A 76 -9.24 10.87 -1.69
CA ALA A 76 -9.75 9.96 -2.69
C ALA A 76 -11.22 9.65 -2.38
N PHE A 77 -12.05 9.70 -3.41
CA PHE A 77 -13.51 9.70 -3.27
C PHE A 77 -14.13 8.38 -3.73
N GLU A 78 -15.46 8.34 -3.69
CA GLU A 78 -16.29 7.43 -4.47
C GLU A 78 -17.07 8.30 -5.45
N PHE A 79 -16.95 8.00 -6.75
CA PHE A 79 -17.68 8.73 -7.79
C PHE A 79 -18.76 7.83 -8.39
N GLU A 80 -20.01 8.11 -8.01
CA GLU A 80 -21.18 7.40 -8.52
C GLU A 80 -21.64 7.95 -9.87
N ASN A 81 -22.24 7.06 -10.68
CA ASN A 81 -22.78 7.36 -12.01
C ASN A 81 -21.73 7.99 -12.96
N GLN A 82 -20.48 7.59 -12.82
CA GLN A 82 -19.38 7.96 -13.70
C GLN A 82 -18.96 6.79 -14.57
N PRO A 83 -18.31 7.03 -15.74
CA PRO A 83 -17.69 5.95 -16.48
C PRO A 83 -16.74 5.13 -15.60
N TRP A 84 -16.80 3.81 -15.78
CA TRP A 84 -16.01 2.85 -15.02
C TRP A 84 -14.51 3.05 -15.21
N PHE A 85 -13.76 3.06 -14.11
CA PHE A 85 -12.30 3.13 -14.13
C PHE A 85 -11.74 4.29 -14.96
N ARG A 86 -12.32 5.49 -14.83
CA ARG A 86 -11.98 6.67 -15.65
C ARG A 86 -10.70 7.40 -15.23
N GLY A 87 -9.86 6.78 -14.41
CA GLY A 87 -8.63 7.42 -13.91
C GLY A 87 -8.92 8.55 -12.92
N PHE A 88 -10.08 8.58 -12.28
CA PHE A 88 -10.28 9.46 -11.12
C PHE A 88 -9.46 8.99 -9.94
N ARG A 89 -9.14 9.92 -9.02
CA ARG A 89 -8.57 9.59 -7.73
C ARG A 89 -9.70 9.20 -6.79
N ASP A 90 -10.10 7.95 -6.90
CA ASP A 90 -11.15 7.31 -6.14
C ASP A 90 -10.69 5.99 -5.52
N LEU A 91 -11.32 5.64 -4.40
CA LEU A 91 -11.15 4.36 -3.72
C LEU A 91 -12.10 3.30 -4.30
N ALA A 92 -13.20 3.72 -4.93
CA ALA A 92 -14.18 2.88 -5.58
C ALA A 92 -14.79 3.59 -6.81
N THR A 93 -15.19 2.82 -7.82
CA THR A 93 -15.89 3.30 -9.03
C THR A 93 -17.27 2.66 -9.09
N ASN A 94 -18.34 3.45 -8.96
CA ASN A 94 -19.72 2.96 -8.92
C ASN A 94 -19.91 1.80 -7.91
N GLY A 95 -19.51 2.01 -6.66
CA GLY A 95 -19.53 0.98 -5.60
C GLY A 95 -18.50 -0.16 -5.70
N VAL A 96 -17.71 -0.25 -6.79
CA VAL A 96 -16.67 -1.27 -6.93
C VAL A 96 -15.32 -0.77 -6.44
N ASP A 97 -14.82 -1.41 -5.39
CA ASP A 97 -13.52 -1.11 -4.79
C ASP A 97 -12.37 -1.21 -5.79
N LYS A 98 -11.52 -0.18 -5.82
CA LYS A 98 -10.27 -0.17 -6.56
C LYS A 98 -9.14 -0.78 -5.73
N PRO A 99 -8.04 -1.22 -6.37
CA PRO A 99 -6.89 -1.82 -5.67
C PRO A 99 -6.36 -0.99 -4.50
N VAL A 100 -6.42 0.34 -4.58
CA VAL A 100 -5.87 1.24 -3.55
C VAL A 100 -6.62 1.14 -2.21
N LEU A 101 -7.94 0.88 -2.22
CA LEU A 101 -8.72 0.73 -0.99
C LEU A 101 -8.21 -0.43 -0.13
N ASN A 102 -7.73 -1.50 -0.79
CA ASN A 102 -7.17 -2.66 -0.13
C ASN A 102 -5.89 -2.35 0.66
N VAL A 103 -5.15 -1.29 0.31
CA VAL A 103 -3.99 -0.83 1.09
C VAL A 103 -4.45 -0.26 2.43
N PHE A 104 -5.54 0.51 2.46
CA PHE A 104 -6.12 1.02 3.70
C PHE A 104 -6.67 -0.11 4.58
N ARG A 105 -7.29 -1.14 3.98
CA ARG A 105 -7.67 -2.36 4.69
C ARG A 105 -6.45 -3.03 5.32
N MET A 106 -5.36 -3.15 4.57
CA MET A 106 -4.11 -3.70 5.09
C MET A 106 -3.53 -2.86 6.23
N PHE A 107 -3.54 -1.52 6.15
CA PHE A 107 -3.13 -0.66 7.27
C PHE A 107 -4.00 -0.89 8.52
N GLY A 108 -5.32 -1.04 8.36
CA GLY A 108 -6.25 -1.35 9.45
C GLY A 108 -6.01 -2.71 10.12
N MET A 109 -5.24 -3.61 9.49
CA MET A 109 -4.86 -4.90 10.05
C MET A 109 -3.51 -4.86 10.79
N MET A 110 -2.75 -3.76 10.69
CA MET A 110 -1.43 -3.65 11.31
C MET A 110 -1.56 -3.24 12.78
N PRO A 111 -0.82 -3.89 13.71
CA PRO A 111 -0.70 -3.43 15.09
C PRO A 111 -0.10 -2.02 15.20
N THR A 112 -0.19 -1.40 16.38
CA THR A 112 0.18 0.01 16.59
C THR A 112 1.67 0.25 16.79
N ASN A 113 2.43 -0.71 17.34
CA ASN A 113 3.85 -0.47 17.65
C ASN A 113 4.72 -0.78 16.43
N ARG A 114 5.18 0.26 15.74
CA ARG A 114 6.13 0.14 14.63
C ARG A 114 7.42 -0.54 15.09
N VAL A 115 7.95 -1.42 14.25
CA VAL A 115 9.26 -2.05 14.45
C VAL A 115 10.19 -1.71 13.29
N GLU A 116 11.49 -1.87 13.54
CA GLU A 116 12.52 -1.61 12.54
C GLU A 116 12.37 -2.56 11.34
N VAL A 117 12.59 -2.01 10.15
CA VAL A 117 12.72 -2.73 8.88
C VAL A 117 14.05 -2.34 8.26
N THR A 118 14.83 -3.32 7.85
CA THR A 118 16.07 -3.12 7.09
C THR A 118 15.98 -3.86 5.76
N SER A 119 16.33 -3.19 4.66
CA SER A 119 16.34 -3.76 3.31
C SER A 119 17.44 -3.12 2.48
N LYS A 120 18.06 -3.89 1.59
CA LYS A 120 19.12 -3.42 0.67
C LYS A 120 18.56 -2.65 -0.53
N LEU A 121 17.29 -2.89 -0.87
CA LEU A 121 16.60 -2.29 -2.02
C LEU A 121 15.60 -1.22 -1.59
N ALA A 122 15.64 -0.82 -0.31
CA ALA A 122 14.79 0.21 0.23
C ALA A 122 15.31 1.60 -0.17
N TYR A 123 14.39 2.42 -0.68
CA TYR A 123 14.59 3.86 -0.71
C TYR A 123 14.19 4.42 0.66
N ASP A 124 15.09 5.14 1.31
CA ASP A 124 14.74 5.91 2.50
C ASP A 124 13.90 7.15 2.15
N TYR A 125 13.41 7.87 3.16
CA TYR A 125 12.59 9.07 2.94
C TYR A 125 13.37 10.19 2.22
N THR A 126 14.69 10.27 2.39
CA THR A 126 15.56 11.28 1.79
C THR A 126 15.66 11.06 0.29
N ARG A 127 15.98 9.83 -0.12
CA ARG A 127 16.12 9.45 -1.52
C ARG A 127 14.81 9.59 -2.28
N VAL A 128 13.69 9.17 -1.70
CA VAL A 128 12.37 9.39 -2.33
C VAL A 128 12.07 10.88 -2.51
N ARG A 129 12.41 11.73 -1.53
CA ARG A 129 12.21 13.18 -1.62
C ARG A 129 13.06 13.80 -2.73
N ASP A 130 14.33 13.42 -2.81
CA ASP A 130 15.32 14.10 -3.67
C ASP A 130 15.34 13.55 -5.10
N GLU A 131 15.14 12.24 -5.27
CA GLU A 131 15.29 11.54 -6.55
C GLU A 131 13.96 11.00 -7.11
N SER A 132 12.94 10.85 -6.26
CA SER A 132 11.76 10.01 -6.53
C SER A 132 12.16 8.53 -6.77
N VAL A 133 11.28 7.68 -7.29
CA VAL A 133 11.57 6.26 -7.53
C VAL A 133 11.61 6.00 -9.04
N ARG A 134 12.56 6.67 -9.71
CA ARG A 134 12.75 6.64 -11.18
C ARG A 134 13.92 5.76 -11.64
N ALA A 135 14.79 5.37 -10.72
CA ALA A 135 15.93 4.51 -11.01
C ALA A 135 15.53 3.04 -10.82
N GLU A 136 16.04 2.38 -9.79
CA GLU A 136 15.61 1.02 -9.45
C GLU A 136 14.29 1.04 -8.68
N ALA A 137 13.56 -0.07 -8.72
CA ALA A 137 12.34 -0.21 -7.93
C ALA A 137 12.64 -0.10 -6.43
N ASP A 138 11.74 0.57 -5.70
CA ASP A 138 11.72 0.56 -4.25
C ASP A 138 11.05 -0.72 -3.74
N ILE A 139 11.87 -1.62 -3.19
CA ILE A 139 11.40 -2.85 -2.54
C ILE A 139 11.66 -2.72 -1.05
N ASN A 140 10.60 -2.39 -0.33
CA ASN A 140 10.68 -2.05 1.07
C ASN A 140 9.41 -2.47 1.83
N ALA A 141 9.41 -2.29 3.14
CA ALA A 141 8.31 -2.70 3.99
C ALA A 141 8.05 -1.73 5.15
N LEU A 142 6.83 -1.82 5.68
CA LEU A 142 6.42 -1.25 6.96
C LEU A 142 6.02 -2.41 7.88
N ALA A 143 6.54 -2.43 9.10
CA ALA A 143 6.25 -3.49 10.06
C ALA A 143 5.81 -2.93 11.40
N SER A 144 4.92 -3.67 12.07
CA SER A 144 4.47 -3.38 13.43
C SER A 144 4.12 -4.66 14.19
N LYS A 145 4.08 -4.58 15.52
CA LYS A 145 3.75 -5.71 16.39
C LYS A 145 2.96 -5.32 17.64
N ASP A 146 2.36 -6.35 18.24
CA ASP A 146 1.91 -6.35 19.62
C ASP A 146 2.42 -7.62 20.34
N GLY A 147 1.80 -8.00 21.45
CA GLY A 147 2.21 -9.16 22.24
C GLY A 147 2.00 -10.52 21.55
N LYS A 148 1.04 -10.64 20.63
CA LYS A 148 0.62 -11.92 20.02
C LYS A 148 0.60 -11.90 18.49
N SER A 149 0.87 -10.76 17.89
CA SER A 149 0.86 -10.59 16.44
C SER A 149 1.91 -9.61 15.94
N ALA A 150 2.30 -9.79 14.69
CA ALA A 150 3.02 -8.82 13.90
C ALA A 150 2.39 -8.72 12.51
N ALA A 151 2.60 -7.57 11.87
CA ALA A 151 2.23 -7.37 10.48
C ALA A 151 3.42 -6.77 9.72
N VAL A 152 3.66 -7.26 8.50
CA VAL A 152 4.66 -6.71 7.58
C VAL A 152 3.99 -6.44 6.24
N MET A 153 3.84 -5.17 5.90
CA MET A 153 3.40 -4.73 4.58
C MET A 153 4.63 -4.53 3.69
N VAL A 154 4.75 -5.27 2.60
CA VAL A 154 5.87 -5.23 1.64
C VAL A 154 5.37 -4.73 0.29
N TRP A 155 6.10 -3.84 -0.37
CA TRP A 155 5.74 -3.33 -1.70
C TRP A 155 6.92 -3.43 -2.68
N HIS A 156 6.59 -3.41 -3.98
CA HIS A 156 7.53 -3.35 -5.09
C HIS A 156 7.17 -2.15 -5.99
N TYR A 157 7.51 -0.95 -5.53
CA TYR A 157 7.04 0.33 -6.11
C TYR A 157 8.03 0.93 -7.11
N HIS A 158 7.51 1.62 -8.12
CA HIS A 158 8.28 2.45 -9.04
C HIS A 158 7.38 3.54 -9.65
N ASP A 159 7.94 4.69 -10.04
CA ASP A 159 7.16 5.80 -10.58
C ASP A 159 6.64 5.51 -12.01
N ASP A 160 7.36 4.69 -12.78
CA ASP A 160 6.87 4.22 -14.08
C ASP A 160 5.95 3.00 -13.95
N ASN A 161 4.76 3.09 -14.54
CA ASN A 161 3.79 2.00 -14.60
C ASN A 161 4.04 1.05 -15.78
N VAL A 162 5.24 0.48 -15.84
CA VAL A 162 5.65 -0.45 -16.89
C VAL A 162 5.79 -1.88 -16.36
N SER A 163 5.64 -2.87 -17.24
CA SER A 163 5.88 -4.26 -16.90
C SER A 163 7.36 -4.47 -16.55
N ALA A 164 7.61 -5.24 -15.50
CA ALA A 164 8.94 -5.63 -15.07
C ALA A 164 8.87 -7.01 -14.40
N PRO A 165 9.99 -7.74 -14.30
CA PRO A 165 10.02 -9.03 -13.62
C PRO A 165 9.56 -8.95 -12.17
N ASP A 166 9.01 -10.05 -11.68
CA ASP A 166 8.71 -10.23 -10.27
C ASP A 166 10.00 -10.18 -9.44
N ALA A 167 9.95 -9.53 -8.28
CA ALA A 167 11.05 -9.53 -7.34
C ALA A 167 10.98 -10.77 -6.43
N PRO A 168 12.06 -11.55 -6.29
CA PRO A 168 12.16 -12.55 -5.23
C PRO A 168 12.36 -11.83 -3.89
N VAL A 169 11.38 -11.96 -2.99
CA VAL A 169 11.41 -11.34 -1.66
C VAL A 169 11.61 -12.41 -0.61
N SER A 170 12.51 -12.13 0.35
CA SER A 170 12.68 -12.92 1.57
C SER A 170 12.55 -12.00 2.78
N VAL A 171 11.54 -12.27 3.62
CA VAL A 171 11.27 -11.52 4.84
C VAL A 171 11.75 -12.36 6.02
N GLN A 172 12.81 -11.91 6.68
CA GLN A 172 13.29 -12.50 7.93
C GLN A 172 12.66 -11.76 9.12
N LEU A 173 11.84 -12.48 9.87
CA LEU A 173 11.23 -12.00 11.10
C LEU A 173 12.07 -12.47 12.29
N LYS A 174 12.36 -11.56 13.22
CA LYS A 174 13.13 -11.85 14.44
C LYS A 174 12.33 -11.52 15.69
N GLY A 175 12.63 -12.22 16.79
CA GLY A 175 11.98 -12.00 18.08
C GLY A 175 10.53 -12.51 18.14
N ILE A 176 10.22 -13.58 17.39
CA ILE A 176 8.95 -14.30 17.50
C ILE A 176 9.04 -15.27 18.68
N PRO A 177 8.14 -15.18 19.68
CA PRO A 177 8.12 -16.15 20.77
C PRO A 177 7.52 -17.49 20.31
N GLY A 178 7.95 -18.58 20.96
CA GLY A 178 7.46 -19.92 20.69
C GLY A 178 8.17 -20.63 19.53
N LYS A 179 7.60 -21.78 19.12
CA LYS A 179 8.20 -22.69 18.12
C LYS A 179 7.52 -22.61 16.76
N THR A 180 6.37 -21.96 16.67
CA THR A 180 5.51 -21.91 15.49
C THR A 180 4.75 -20.59 15.46
N ALA A 181 4.51 -20.06 14.26
CA ALA A 181 3.60 -18.94 14.03
C ALA A 181 2.65 -19.27 12.86
N THR A 182 1.45 -18.69 12.85
CA THR A 182 0.52 -18.75 11.72
C THR A 182 0.68 -17.50 10.88
N VAL A 183 0.77 -17.65 9.56
CA VAL A 183 0.89 -16.55 8.60
C VAL A 183 -0.34 -16.51 7.70
N GLN A 184 -0.98 -15.35 7.65
CA GLN A 184 -1.98 -14.99 6.65
C GLN A 184 -1.33 -14.03 5.66
N HIS A 185 -1.29 -14.39 4.38
CA HIS A 185 -0.66 -13.59 3.33
C HIS A 185 -1.73 -12.97 2.45
N TYR A 186 -1.89 -11.66 2.51
CA TYR A 186 -2.78 -10.89 1.63
C TYR A 186 -2.02 -10.26 0.49
N ARG A 187 -2.67 -10.08 -0.66
CA ARG A 187 -2.02 -9.60 -1.89
C ARG A 187 -2.89 -8.62 -2.65
N ILE A 188 -2.26 -7.54 -3.12
CA ILE A 188 -2.74 -6.67 -4.19
C ILE A 188 -1.74 -6.79 -5.33
N ASP A 189 -2.17 -7.32 -6.48
CA ASP A 189 -1.38 -7.41 -7.71
C ASP A 189 -2.31 -7.49 -8.94
N GLN A 190 -1.79 -7.96 -10.07
CA GLN A 190 -2.55 -8.09 -11.32
C GLN A 190 -3.57 -9.25 -11.28
N GLN A 191 -3.48 -10.13 -10.28
CA GLN A 191 -4.30 -11.32 -10.14
C GLN A 191 -5.18 -11.30 -8.88
N HIS A 192 -4.81 -10.53 -7.86
CA HIS A 192 -5.49 -10.48 -6.57
C HIS A 192 -5.89 -9.06 -6.17
N SER A 193 -7.08 -8.91 -5.59
CA SER A 193 -7.58 -7.64 -5.03
C SER A 193 -7.60 -6.49 -6.03
N ASN A 194 -7.98 -6.80 -7.26
CA ASN A 194 -7.88 -5.90 -8.37
C ASN A 194 -9.08 -6.02 -9.33
N SER A 195 -10.07 -5.19 -9.06
CA SER A 195 -11.26 -5.03 -9.90
C SER A 195 -10.94 -4.45 -11.29
N TYR A 196 -9.90 -3.63 -11.43
CA TYR A 196 -9.53 -3.03 -12.70
C TYR A 196 -9.02 -4.06 -13.71
N GLU A 197 -8.15 -4.98 -13.28
CA GLU A 197 -7.69 -6.08 -14.14
C GLU A 197 -8.83 -7.05 -14.46
N ALA A 198 -9.76 -7.29 -13.53
CA ALA A 198 -10.96 -8.07 -13.79
C ALA A 198 -11.85 -7.39 -14.85
N TRP A 199 -12.07 -6.08 -14.75
CA TRP A 199 -12.84 -5.29 -15.73
C TRP A 199 -12.19 -5.31 -17.12
N LYS A 200 -10.87 -5.17 -17.21
CA LYS A 200 -10.15 -5.31 -18.49
C LYS A 200 -10.34 -6.70 -19.11
N LYS A 201 -10.30 -7.77 -18.31
CA LYS A 201 -10.56 -9.14 -18.78
C LYS A 201 -11.99 -9.35 -19.31
N MET A 202 -12.94 -8.54 -18.86
CA MET A 202 -14.32 -8.52 -19.39
C MET A 202 -14.46 -7.73 -20.70
N GLY A 203 -13.36 -7.20 -21.25
CA GLY A 203 -13.38 -6.34 -22.43
C GLY A 203 -13.70 -4.88 -22.12
N SER A 204 -13.48 -4.45 -20.88
CA SER A 204 -13.69 -3.06 -20.45
C SER A 204 -15.10 -2.51 -20.76
N PRO A 205 -16.17 -3.22 -20.36
CA PRO A 205 -17.53 -2.82 -20.69
C PRO A 205 -17.87 -1.44 -20.11
N LYS A 206 -18.43 -0.56 -20.96
CA LYS A 206 -18.91 0.77 -20.55
C LYS A 206 -20.14 0.70 -19.63
N ALA A 207 -20.94 -0.36 -19.81
CA ALA A 207 -22.11 -0.66 -19.00
C ALA A 207 -22.05 -2.14 -18.59
N PRO A 208 -21.31 -2.48 -17.52
CA PRO A 208 -21.24 -3.84 -17.02
C PRO A 208 -22.63 -4.36 -16.65
N THR A 209 -22.92 -5.62 -16.94
CA THR A 209 -24.17 -6.26 -16.51
C THR A 209 -24.18 -6.46 -14.99
N PRO A 210 -25.34 -6.71 -14.35
CA PRO A 210 -25.40 -7.00 -12.92
C PRO A 210 -24.48 -8.15 -12.49
N SER A 211 -24.31 -9.19 -13.31
CA SER A 211 -23.39 -10.29 -13.00
C SER A 211 -21.93 -9.85 -13.08
N GLN A 212 -21.57 -9.04 -14.09
CA GLN A 212 -20.23 -8.46 -14.20
C GLN A 212 -19.92 -7.56 -13.01
N ILE A 213 -20.88 -6.75 -12.56
CA ILE A 213 -20.71 -5.90 -11.36
C ILE A 213 -20.42 -6.77 -10.13
N ALA A 214 -21.20 -7.83 -9.90
CA ALA A 214 -20.95 -8.75 -8.78
C ALA A 214 -19.55 -9.41 -8.83
N ASP A 215 -19.08 -9.77 -10.03
CA ASP A 215 -17.72 -10.29 -10.23
C ASP A 215 -16.66 -9.23 -9.92
N LEU A 216 -16.90 -7.96 -10.31
CA LEU A 216 -16.01 -6.83 -10.03
C LEU A 216 -15.96 -6.49 -8.54
N GLU A 217 -17.10 -6.47 -7.84
CA GLU A 217 -17.19 -6.25 -6.40
C GLU A 217 -16.35 -7.30 -5.65
N LYS A 218 -16.48 -8.58 -6.03
CA LYS A 218 -15.68 -9.68 -5.49
C LYS A 218 -14.19 -9.52 -5.79
N ALA A 219 -13.84 -9.12 -7.01
CA ALA A 219 -12.46 -8.86 -7.41
C ALA A 219 -11.83 -7.67 -6.68
N GLY A 220 -12.64 -6.67 -6.29
CA GLY A 220 -12.23 -5.50 -5.54
C GLY A 220 -11.93 -5.77 -4.05
N GLN A 221 -12.33 -6.92 -3.51
CA GLN A 221 -12.09 -7.25 -2.10
C GLN A 221 -10.63 -7.62 -1.80
N LEU A 222 -10.20 -7.44 -0.54
CA LEU A 222 -8.89 -7.87 -0.08
C LEU A 222 -8.82 -9.41 -0.05
N GLN A 223 -7.90 -9.99 -0.81
CA GLN A 223 -7.77 -11.42 -1.03
C GLN A 223 -6.49 -11.95 -0.38
N GLN A 224 -6.56 -13.18 0.10
CA GLN A 224 -5.37 -13.92 0.52
C GLN A 224 -4.70 -14.53 -0.72
N LEU A 225 -3.37 -14.48 -0.77
CA LEU A 225 -2.56 -15.12 -1.81
C LEU A 225 -2.69 -16.65 -1.75
N SER A 226 -2.76 -17.18 -0.53
CA SER A 226 -2.89 -18.60 -0.25
C SER A 226 -3.62 -18.81 1.07
N ALA A 227 -4.01 -20.05 1.35
CA ALA A 227 -4.53 -20.41 2.66
C ALA A 227 -3.50 -20.09 3.77
N PRO A 228 -3.95 -19.79 5.01
CA PRO A 228 -3.04 -19.54 6.11
C PRO A 228 -2.09 -20.71 6.35
N GLU A 229 -0.82 -20.41 6.55
CA GLU A 229 0.22 -21.43 6.74
C GLU A 229 0.82 -21.38 8.15
N GLN A 230 1.26 -22.54 8.63
CA GLN A 230 2.05 -22.65 9.86
C GLN A 230 3.53 -22.64 9.51
N VAL A 231 4.27 -21.68 10.07
CA VAL A 231 5.71 -21.56 9.87
C VAL A 231 6.46 -21.92 11.13
N ARG A 232 7.58 -22.61 10.95
CA ARG A 232 8.48 -22.97 12.05
C ARG A 232 9.28 -21.76 12.49
N VAL A 233 9.36 -21.57 13.80
CA VAL A 233 10.21 -20.56 14.43
C VAL A 233 11.45 -21.27 14.99
N THR A 234 12.62 -20.87 14.53
CA THR A 234 13.91 -21.40 15.00
C THR A 234 14.73 -20.26 15.57
N ASN A 235 15.18 -20.40 16.82
CA ASN A 235 15.91 -19.35 17.55
C ASN A 235 15.19 -17.99 17.57
N GLY A 236 13.85 -18.00 17.64
CA GLY A 236 13.03 -16.79 17.60
C GLY A 236 12.91 -16.15 16.22
N GLU A 237 13.33 -16.84 15.16
CA GLU A 237 13.27 -16.35 13.79
C GLU A 237 12.37 -17.20 12.89
N ALA A 238 11.71 -16.55 11.94
CA ALA A 238 10.99 -17.19 10.83
C ALA A 238 11.33 -16.47 9.53
N THR A 239 11.39 -17.21 8.42
CA THR A 239 11.65 -16.64 7.09
C THR A 239 10.50 -16.97 6.17
N LEU A 240 9.97 -15.96 5.49
CA LEU A 240 8.91 -16.07 4.50
C LEU A 240 9.49 -15.67 3.15
N SER A 241 9.26 -16.47 2.11
CA SER A 241 9.78 -16.19 0.77
C SER A 241 8.66 -16.26 -0.26
N PHE A 242 8.59 -15.26 -1.14
CA PHE A 242 7.56 -15.16 -2.17
C PHE A 242 8.03 -14.28 -3.33
N ALA A 243 7.43 -14.47 -4.50
CA ALA A 243 7.56 -13.54 -5.61
C ALA A 243 6.60 -12.36 -5.40
N LEU A 244 7.10 -11.13 -5.61
CA LEU A 244 6.31 -9.91 -5.56
C LEU A 244 6.33 -9.22 -6.94
N PRO A 245 5.21 -9.25 -7.68
CA PRO A 245 5.11 -8.58 -8.98
C PRO A 245 5.37 -7.08 -8.88
N ARG A 246 5.75 -6.48 -10.01
CA ARG A 246 5.87 -5.01 -10.13
C ARG A 246 4.55 -4.34 -9.72
N GLN A 247 4.66 -3.30 -8.90
CA GLN A 247 3.54 -2.61 -8.23
C GLN A 247 2.72 -3.49 -7.27
N GLY A 248 3.20 -4.69 -6.95
CA GLY A 248 2.56 -5.57 -5.98
C GLY A 248 2.71 -5.05 -4.55
N VAL A 249 1.69 -5.29 -3.72
CA VAL A 249 1.70 -5.06 -2.28
C VAL A 249 1.28 -6.35 -1.57
N SER A 250 2.07 -6.80 -0.61
CA SER A 250 1.76 -7.94 0.25
C SER A 250 1.60 -7.49 1.69
N LEU A 251 0.64 -8.07 2.42
CA LEU A 251 0.59 -7.99 3.88
C LEU A 251 0.76 -9.39 4.45
N LEU A 252 1.81 -9.56 5.25
CA LEU A 252 2.07 -10.75 6.04
C LEU A 252 1.56 -10.49 7.45
N LYS A 253 0.43 -11.10 7.82
CA LYS A 253 -0.08 -11.06 9.19
C LYS A 253 0.34 -12.33 9.91
N VAL A 254 1.14 -12.17 10.95
CA VAL A 254 1.79 -13.26 11.69
C VAL A 254 1.21 -13.28 13.09
N THR A 255 0.77 -14.45 13.54
CA THR A 255 0.25 -14.65 14.90
C THR A 255 0.92 -15.83 15.57
N TRP A 256 1.09 -15.76 16.89
CA TRP A 256 1.71 -16.82 17.69
C TRP A 256 0.96 -16.99 19.02
N LYS A 257 1.25 -18.10 19.70
CA LYS A 257 0.68 -18.43 21.01
C LYS A 257 1.65 -18.09 22.13
#